data_AF-A0A940BF92-F1
#
_entry.id   AF-A0A940BF92-F1
#
_cell.length_a   1.000
_cell.length_b   1.000
_cell.length_c   1.000
_cell.angle_alpha   90.00
_cell.angle_beta   90.00
_cell.angle_gamma   90.00
#
_symmetry.space_group_name_H-M   'P 1'
#
loop_
_entity.id
_entity.type
_entity.pdbx_description
1 polymer ?
#
loop_
_entity_poly.entity_id
_entity_poly.type
_entity_poly.pdbx_seq_one_letter_code
_entity_poly.pdbx_strand_id
1 'polypeptide(L)'
;LIPYLVKNLPGRPFEDAARLTILESKDRLIDGLRHEDPDDFPGNVELLKSSELTQVCKAAKALAHRLCELYPDQQEAIDRATCKVYRFYGGDPYFDLLDYARILAQETDDRQLNTIAAEMEKAFGDAILEQVVIDFGTRPVLDSYSLSVVLVDKEIYNTTPTPGLFSYRQAYQYSSFHQYTGWGTWLDTNLQYPTGNPCGQSF
;
A
#
# COMPACT_ATOMS: atom_id res chain seq x y z
N LEU A 1 6.99 13.39 8.83
CA LEU A 1 7.91 13.27 7.67
C LEU A 1 9.22 13.96 8.01
N ILE A 2 10.21 13.19 8.45
CA ILE A 2 11.57 13.70 8.67
C ILE A 2 12.17 13.95 7.28
N PRO A 3 12.48 15.21 6.88
CA PRO A 3 13.08 15.46 5.58
C PRO A 3 14.48 14.84 5.50
N TYR A 4 14.68 13.94 4.54
CA TYR A 4 15.98 13.36 4.24
C TYR A 4 16.72 14.21 3.21
N LEU A 5 17.86 14.77 3.62
CA LEU A 5 18.78 15.42 2.70
C LEU A 5 19.71 14.35 2.13
N VAL A 6 19.59 14.07 0.83
CA VAL A 6 20.51 13.20 0.10
C VAL A 6 21.91 13.80 0.15
N LYS A 7 22.89 13.05 0.64
CA LYS A 7 24.29 13.51 0.64
C LYS A 7 24.72 13.71 -0.82
N ASN A 8 25.25 14.89 -1.14
CA ASN A 8 25.92 15.08 -2.41
C ASN A 8 27.23 14.27 -2.39
N LEU A 9 27.28 13.16 -3.12
CA LEU A 9 28.46 12.30 -3.21
C LEU A 9 29.17 12.57 -4.55
N PRO A 10 30.32 13.27 -4.54
CA PRO A 10 31.03 13.63 -5.77
C PRO A 10 31.32 12.40 -6.63
N GLY A 11 31.01 12.49 -7.93
CA GLY A 11 31.30 11.44 -8.90
C GLY A 11 30.35 10.24 -8.89
N ARG A 12 29.24 10.29 -8.14
CA ARG A 12 28.21 9.24 -8.15
C ARG A 12 26.92 9.72 -8.82
N PRO A 13 26.20 8.84 -9.56
CA PRO A 13 24.82 9.08 -9.95
C PRO A 13 23.94 9.41 -8.73
N PHE A 14 22.92 10.26 -8.93
CA PHE A 14 22.01 10.67 -7.85
C PHE A 14 21.32 9.49 -7.18
N GLU A 15 20.87 8.49 -7.96
CA GLU A 15 20.21 7.30 -7.44
C GLU A 15 21.12 6.51 -6.48
N ASP A 16 22.39 6.33 -6.83
CA ASP A 16 23.38 5.65 -5.97
C ASP A 16 23.63 6.44 -4.67
N ALA A 17 23.69 7.78 -4.77
CA ALA A 17 23.86 8.64 -3.60
C ALA A 17 22.63 8.62 -2.68
N ALA A 18 21.43 8.53 -3.25
CA ALA A 18 20.18 8.45 -2.52
C ALA A 18 20.05 7.09 -1.79
N ARG A 19 20.35 5.97 -2.48
CA ARG A 19 20.43 4.62 -1.89
C ARG A 19 21.41 4.57 -0.72
N LEU A 20 22.63 5.09 -0.92
CA LEU A 20 23.62 5.08 0.17
C LEU A 20 23.17 5.94 1.36
N THR A 21 22.55 7.10 1.10
CA THR A 21 22.11 7.99 2.18
C THR A 21 21.06 7.32 3.07
N ILE A 22 20.07 6.64 2.50
CA ILE A 22 19.03 5.97 3.29
C ILE A 22 19.61 4.78 4.07
N LEU A 23 20.50 3.98 3.47
CA LEU A 23 21.19 2.87 4.15
C LEU A 23 22.06 3.35 5.31
N GLU A 24 22.87 4.39 5.11
CA GLU A 24 23.71 4.98 6.16
C GLU A 24 22.88 5.65 7.27
N SER A 25 21.62 5.96 7.01
CA SER A 25 20.72 6.58 7.98
C SER A 25 19.88 5.57 8.75
N LYS A 26 20.03 4.27 8.48
CA LYS A 26 19.23 3.19 9.08
C LYS A 26 19.15 3.29 10.61
N ASP A 27 20.28 3.40 11.30
CA ASP A 27 20.28 3.41 12.77
C ASP A 27 19.55 4.64 13.32
N ARG A 28 19.70 5.79 12.67
CA ARG A 28 19.00 7.02 13.01
C ARG A 28 17.50 6.96 12.70
N LEU A 29 17.11 6.27 11.62
CA LEU A 29 15.70 5.99 11.30
C LEU A 29 15.06 5.15 12.39
N ILE A 30 15.71 4.05 12.76
CA ILE A 30 15.25 3.14 13.81
C ILE A 30 15.14 3.88 15.15
N ASP A 31 16.16 4.66 15.52
CA ASP A 31 16.15 5.44 16.76
C ASP A 31 15.03 6.49 16.76
N GLY A 32 14.85 7.24 15.67
CA GLY A 32 13.77 8.21 15.56
C GLY A 32 12.38 7.58 15.67
N LEU A 33 12.17 6.42 15.04
CA LEU A 33 10.89 5.72 15.09
C LEU A 33 10.57 5.19 16.49
N ARG A 34 11.56 4.68 17.24
CA ARG A 34 11.36 4.29 18.66
C ARG A 34 10.89 5.44 19.55
N HIS A 35 11.27 6.67 19.22
CA HIS A 35 10.85 7.85 19.97
C HIS A 35 9.45 8.33 19.59
N GLU A 36 9.00 8.08 18.35
CA GLU A 36 7.68 8.50 17.86
C GLU A 36 6.59 7.44 18.10
N ASP A 37 6.95 6.15 18.10
CA ASP A 37 6.03 5.02 18.31
C ASP A 37 6.55 4.10 19.42
N PRO A 38 6.03 4.21 20.66
CA PRO A 38 6.51 3.45 21.80
C PRO A 38 6.14 1.96 21.75
N ASP A 39 5.28 1.55 20.82
CA ASP A 39 4.77 0.19 20.74
C ASP A 39 5.63 -0.73 19.85
N ASP A 40 6.77 -0.20 19.36
CA ASP A 40 7.83 -0.90 18.62
C ASP A 40 7.27 -1.77 17.48
N PHE A 41 6.49 -1.17 16.58
CA PHE A 41 5.94 -1.90 15.43
C PHE A 41 6.99 -2.10 14.33
N PRO A 42 7.25 -3.35 13.89
CA PRO A 42 8.11 -3.60 12.75
C PRO A 42 7.44 -3.12 11.46
N GLY A 43 8.27 -2.78 10.46
CA GLY A 43 7.81 -2.26 9.17
C GLY A 43 8.99 -1.92 8.28
N ASN A 44 8.80 -0.97 7.37
CA ASN A 44 9.89 -0.50 6.50
C ASN A 44 9.74 0.98 6.14
N VAL A 45 10.88 1.58 5.83
CA VAL A 45 10.96 2.90 5.20
C VAL A 45 11.45 2.71 3.77
N GLU A 46 10.71 3.27 2.83
CA GLU A 46 10.99 3.13 1.39
C GLU A 46 11.41 4.46 0.79
N LEU A 47 12.41 4.40 -0.09
CA LEU A 47 12.77 5.48 -0.98
C LEU A 47 12.20 5.18 -2.37
N LEU A 48 11.27 6.02 -2.82
CA LEU A 48 10.56 5.82 -4.08
C LEU A 48 11.05 6.77 -5.17
N LYS A 49 11.23 6.24 -6.37
CA LYS A 49 11.49 6.99 -7.59
C LYS A 49 10.16 7.47 -8.17
N SER A 50 9.83 8.73 -7.90
CA SER A 50 8.54 9.32 -8.28
C SER A 50 8.21 9.24 -9.77
N SER A 51 9.23 9.22 -10.66
CA SER A 51 9.01 9.06 -12.10
C SER A 51 8.40 7.71 -12.48
N GLU A 52 8.62 6.66 -11.67
CA GLU A 52 8.12 5.31 -11.92
C GLU A 52 6.72 5.07 -11.35
N LEU A 53 6.21 5.96 -10.48
CA LEU A 53 4.86 5.86 -9.92
C LEU A 53 3.77 5.87 -10.99
N THR A 54 4.06 6.39 -12.19
CA THR A 54 3.15 6.29 -13.33
C THR A 54 2.87 4.82 -13.70
N GLN A 55 3.85 3.94 -13.63
CA GLN A 55 3.67 2.51 -13.94
C GLN A 55 2.90 1.80 -12.82
N VAL A 56 3.17 2.15 -11.56
CA VAL A 56 2.40 1.65 -10.40
C VAL A 56 0.92 2.04 -10.56
N CYS A 57 0.62 3.30 -10.90
CA CYS A 57 -0.75 3.75 -11.16
C CYS A 57 -1.40 3.03 -12.35
N LYS A 58 -0.65 2.69 -13.40
CA LYS A 58 -1.22 1.91 -14.53
C LYS A 58 -1.62 0.51 -14.11
N ALA A 59 -0.77 -0.20 -13.37
CA ALA A 59 -1.10 -1.53 -12.84
C ALA A 59 -2.28 -1.46 -11.85
N ALA A 60 -2.30 -0.46 -10.96
CA ALA A 60 -3.40 -0.22 -10.02
C ALA A 60 -4.73 0.09 -10.74
N LYS A 61 -4.69 0.83 -11.86
CA LYS A 61 -5.85 1.07 -12.71
C LYS A 61 -6.40 -0.23 -13.29
N ALA A 62 -5.52 -1.07 -13.84
CA ALA A 62 -5.90 -2.36 -14.39
C ALA A 62 -6.54 -3.26 -13.32
N LEU A 63 -5.94 -3.28 -12.11
CA LEU A 63 -6.47 -3.98 -10.95
C LEU A 63 -7.87 -3.50 -10.58
N ALA A 64 -8.06 -2.19 -10.38
CA ALA A 64 -9.36 -1.62 -10.00
C ALA A 64 -10.46 -1.93 -11.03
N HIS A 65 -10.12 -1.84 -12.33
CA HIS A 65 -11.06 -2.17 -13.39
C HIS A 65 -11.45 -3.65 -13.36
N ARG A 66 -10.45 -4.55 -13.28
CA ARG A 66 -10.68 -6.00 -13.27
C ARG A 66 -11.46 -6.46 -12.04
N LEU A 67 -11.22 -5.83 -10.89
CA LEU A 67 -11.99 -6.08 -9.67
C LEU A 67 -13.48 -5.77 -9.87
N CYS A 68 -13.80 -4.59 -10.39
CA CYS A 68 -15.20 -4.23 -10.68
C CYS A 68 -15.87 -5.18 -11.69
N GLU A 69 -15.13 -5.67 -12.69
CA GLU A 69 -15.64 -6.65 -13.66
C GLU A 69 -15.94 -8.00 -13.02
N LEU A 70 -15.05 -8.49 -12.14
CA LEU A 70 -15.16 -9.82 -11.55
C LEU A 70 -16.10 -9.87 -10.35
N TYR A 71 -16.28 -8.76 -9.64
CA TYR A 71 -16.99 -8.75 -8.36
C TYR A 71 -18.40 -9.35 -8.40
N PRO A 72 -19.25 -9.08 -9.40
CA PRO A 72 -20.58 -9.69 -9.47
C PRO A 72 -20.59 -11.22 -9.50
N ASP A 73 -19.56 -11.84 -10.06
CA ASP A 73 -19.48 -13.29 -10.29
C ASP A 73 -18.53 -14.00 -9.30
N GLN A 74 -17.57 -13.27 -8.73
CA GLN A 74 -16.52 -13.81 -7.86
C GLN A 74 -16.45 -13.11 -6.49
N GLN A 75 -17.55 -12.52 -6.05
CA GLN A 75 -17.63 -11.78 -4.79
C GLN A 75 -16.97 -12.52 -3.61
N GLU A 76 -17.34 -13.79 -3.37
CA GLU A 76 -16.85 -14.54 -2.21
C GLU A 76 -15.32 -14.69 -2.20
N ALA A 77 -14.72 -14.95 -3.37
CA ALA A 77 -13.27 -15.07 -3.49
C ALA A 77 -12.56 -13.73 -3.26
N ILE A 78 -13.11 -12.64 -3.79
CA ILE A 78 -12.58 -11.29 -3.62
C ILE A 78 -12.74 -10.79 -2.18
N ASP A 79 -13.86 -11.11 -1.52
CA ASP A 79 -14.10 -10.78 -0.12
C ASP A 79 -13.13 -11.55 0.80
N ARG A 80 -12.88 -12.84 0.52
CA ARG A 80 -11.83 -13.61 1.21
C ARG A 80 -10.45 -13.01 1.02
N ALA A 81 -10.11 -12.61 -0.21
CA ALA A 81 -8.83 -11.96 -0.50
C ALA A 81 -8.68 -10.67 0.31
N THR A 82 -9.71 -9.82 0.30
CA THR A 82 -9.79 -8.55 1.06
C THR A 82 -9.51 -8.72 2.55
N CYS A 83 -9.97 -9.82 3.15
CA CYS A 83 -9.73 -10.13 4.57
C CYS A 83 -8.36 -10.76 4.86
N LYS A 84 -7.61 -11.17 3.83
CA LYS A 84 -6.27 -11.76 3.96
C LYS A 84 -5.15 -10.75 3.69
N VAL A 85 -5.46 -9.58 3.12
CA VAL A 85 -4.48 -8.55 2.79
C VAL A 85 -3.80 -8.01 4.03
N TYR A 86 -2.51 -7.77 3.92
CA TYR A 86 -1.75 -7.07 4.94
C TYR A 86 -2.26 -5.63 5.14
N ARG A 87 -2.48 -5.28 6.41
CA ARG A 87 -2.97 -3.97 6.87
C ARG A 87 -1.88 -3.26 7.66
N PHE A 88 -1.58 -2.02 7.28
CA PHE A 88 -0.65 -1.19 8.01
C PHE A 88 -1.33 -0.56 9.21
N TYR A 89 -0.99 -1.05 10.41
CA TYR A 89 -1.34 -0.48 11.72
C TYR A 89 -2.85 -0.35 12.04
N GLY A 90 -3.15 -0.17 13.32
CA GLY A 90 -4.46 -0.30 13.94
C GLY A 90 -5.55 0.64 13.40
N GLY A 91 -6.75 0.10 13.24
CA GLY A 91 -8.01 0.83 13.01
C GLY A 91 -8.16 1.54 11.66
N ASP A 92 -7.05 1.84 10.98
CA ASP A 92 -7.05 2.63 9.74
C ASP A 92 -7.13 1.75 8.49
N PRO A 93 -7.84 2.19 7.44
CA PRO A 93 -8.16 1.33 6.31
C PRO A 93 -7.05 1.28 5.25
N TYR A 94 -5.77 1.21 5.66
CA TYR A 94 -4.62 1.21 4.75
C TYR A 94 -4.04 -0.20 4.58
N PHE A 95 -4.01 -0.69 3.34
CA PHE A 95 -3.63 -2.06 3.00
C PHE A 95 -2.59 -2.09 1.91
N ASP A 96 -1.73 -3.10 1.94
CA ASP A 96 -0.68 -3.26 0.94
C ASP A 96 -1.27 -3.56 -0.44
N LEU A 97 -0.98 -2.69 -1.41
CA LEU A 97 -1.51 -2.80 -2.76
C LEU A 97 -0.96 -4.00 -3.53
N LEU A 98 0.34 -4.29 -3.39
CA LEU A 98 0.98 -5.42 -4.09
C LEU A 98 0.53 -6.76 -3.50
N ASP A 99 0.49 -6.85 -2.18
CA ASP A 99 -0.04 -8.01 -1.46
C ASP A 99 -1.50 -8.26 -1.87
N TYR A 100 -2.32 -7.21 -1.92
CA TYR A 100 -3.71 -7.35 -2.35
C TYR A 100 -3.81 -7.95 -3.76
N ALA A 101 -3.03 -7.43 -4.72
CA ALA A 101 -3.01 -7.96 -6.08
C ALA A 101 -2.59 -9.44 -6.13
N ARG A 102 -1.58 -9.83 -5.35
CA ARG A 102 -1.10 -11.22 -5.26
C ARG A 102 -2.15 -12.16 -4.66
N ILE A 103 -2.78 -11.76 -3.54
CA ILE A 103 -3.80 -12.56 -2.87
C ILE A 103 -5.05 -12.68 -3.75
N LEU A 104 -5.45 -11.60 -4.43
CA LEU A 104 -6.55 -11.64 -5.39
C LEU A 104 -6.30 -12.65 -6.51
N ALA A 105 -5.10 -12.65 -7.08
CA ALA A 105 -4.72 -13.61 -8.11
C ALA A 105 -4.78 -15.07 -7.62
N GLN A 106 -4.42 -15.32 -6.36
CA GLN A 106 -4.46 -16.65 -5.73
C GLN A 106 -5.88 -17.10 -5.41
N GLU A 107 -6.72 -16.23 -4.84
CA GLU A 107 -8.08 -16.59 -4.39
C GLU A 107 -9.07 -16.76 -5.55
N THR A 108 -8.86 -16.05 -6.66
CA THR A 108 -9.77 -16.05 -7.82
C THR A 108 -9.35 -17.01 -8.93
N ASP A 109 -8.08 -17.44 -8.96
CA ASP A 109 -7.46 -18.15 -10.10
C ASP A 109 -7.66 -17.41 -11.45
N ASP A 110 -7.90 -16.10 -11.42
CA ASP A 110 -8.13 -15.30 -12.62
C ASP A 110 -6.80 -15.01 -13.33
N ARG A 111 -6.70 -15.40 -14.60
CA ARG A 111 -5.46 -15.22 -15.40
C ARG A 111 -5.09 -13.75 -15.58
N GLN A 112 -6.05 -12.84 -15.66
CA GLN A 112 -5.76 -11.42 -15.80
C GLN A 112 -5.25 -10.85 -14.48
N LEU A 113 -5.85 -11.20 -13.34
CA LEU A 113 -5.34 -10.81 -12.02
C LEU A 113 -3.92 -11.33 -11.77
N ASN A 114 -3.60 -12.56 -12.20
CA ASN A 114 -2.21 -13.06 -12.16
C ASN A 114 -1.25 -12.20 -12.99
N THR A 115 -1.67 -11.78 -14.19
CA THR A 115 -0.86 -10.90 -15.05
C THR A 115 -0.69 -9.52 -14.41
N ILE A 116 -1.77 -8.95 -13.88
CA ILE A 116 -1.77 -7.65 -13.20
C ILE A 116 -0.87 -7.68 -11.95
N ALA A 117 -0.91 -8.75 -11.16
CA ALA A 117 -0.05 -8.92 -9.99
C ALA A 117 1.44 -8.92 -10.38
N ALA A 118 1.82 -9.63 -11.45
CA ALA A 118 3.18 -9.64 -11.95
C ALA A 118 3.62 -8.28 -12.52
N GLU A 119 2.73 -7.57 -13.23
CA GLU A 119 2.99 -6.20 -13.72
C GLU A 119 3.15 -5.22 -12.56
N MET A 120 2.35 -5.37 -11.50
CA MET A 120 2.43 -4.56 -10.30
C MET A 120 3.73 -4.82 -9.53
N GLU A 121 4.12 -6.08 -9.36
CA GLU A 121 5.41 -6.46 -8.76
C GLU A 121 6.58 -5.83 -9.49
N LYS A 122 6.58 -5.92 -10.83
CA LYS A 122 7.60 -5.27 -11.66
C LYS A 122 7.59 -3.75 -11.47
N ALA A 123 6.42 -3.11 -11.49
CA ALA A 123 6.30 -1.66 -11.33
C ALA A 123 6.81 -1.19 -9.97
N PHE A 124 6.54 -1.95 -8.90
CA PHE A 124 7.12 -1.69 -7.57
C PHE A 124 8.62 -1.92 -7.54
N GLY A 125 9.13 -2.98 -8.17
CA GLY A 125 10.57 -3.23 -8.28
C GLY A 125 11.33 -2.11 -9.00
N ASP A 126 10.72 -1.48 -10.00
CA ASP A 126 11.28 -0.33 -10.71
C ASP A 126 11.15 0.97 -9.88
N ALA A 127 10.08 1.11 -9.09
CA ALA A 127 9.79 2.32 -8.32
C ALA A 127 10.52 2.39 -6.97
N ILE A 128 10.71 1.27 -6.27
CA ILE A 128 11.39 1.23 -4.98
C ILE A 128 12.89 1.28 -5.25
N LEU A 129 13.47 2.44 -4.98
CA LEU A 129 14.90 2.65 -5.10
C LEU A 129 15.64 1.98 -3.95
N GLU A 130 15.14 2.04 -2.72
CA GLU A 130 15.77 1.38 -1.58
C GLU A 130 14.77 1.18 -0.45
N GLN A 131 15.00 0.16 0.37
CA GLN A 131 14.14 -0.16 1.50
C GLN A 131 14.98 -0.47 2.74
N VAL A 132 14.60 0.15 3.85
CA VAL A 132 15.14 -0.19 5.17
C VAL A 132 14.06 -0.89 5.96
N VAL A 133 14.22 -2.20 6.15
CA VAL A 133 13.38 -2.97 7.07
C VAL A 133 13.74 -2.61 8.50
N ILE A 134 12.72 -2.30 9.28
CA ILE A 134 12.77 -1.94 10.69
C ILE A 134 12.19 -3.12 11.44
N ASP A 135 13.07 -3.76 12.21
CA ASP A 135 12.73 -4.87 13.07
C ASP A 135 13.17 -4.52 14.50
N PHE A 136 12.19 -4.47 15.40
CA PHE A 136 12.43 -4.22 16.83
C PHE A 136 12.53 -5.51 17.64
N GLY A 137 12.28 -6.68 17.04
CA GLY A 137 12.33 -8.00 17.69
C GLY A 137 11.17 -8.28 18.65
N THR A 138 10.20 -7.37 18.74
CA THR A 138 9.03 -7.42 19.64
C THR A 138 7.81 -8.08 18.99
N ARG A 139 7.74 -8.10 17.66
CA ARG A 139 6.63 -8.63 16.85
C ARG A 139 7.19 -9.35 15.62
N PRO A 140 6.41 -10.22 14.95
CA PRO A 140 6.86 -10.88 13.73
C PRO A 140 7.33 -9.87 12.67
N VAL A 141 8.48 -10.15 12.07
CA VAL A 141 8.99 -9.38 10.93
C VAL A 141 8.06 -9.57 9.74
N LEU A 142 7.74 -8.47 9.09
CA LEU A 142 6.85 -8.44 7.95
C LEU A 142 7.66 -8.60 6.66
N ASP A 143 7.18 -9.45 5.75
CA ASP A 143 7.76 -9.62 4.42
C ASP A 143 7.43 -8.38 3.56
N SER A 144 8.17 -7.28 3.78
CA SER A 144 8.17 -6.03 2.99
C SER A 144 6.80 -5.42 2.65
N TYR A 145 6.47 -4.29 3.24
CA TYR A 145 5.32 -3.48 2.85
C TYR A 145 5.66 -2.59 1.65
N SER A 146 4.83 -2.57 0.62
CA SER A 146 4.97 -1.70 -0.55
C SER A 146 4.33 -0.31 -0.31
N LEU A 147 3.27 0.02 -1.05
CA LEU A 147 2.44 1.20 -0.85
C LEU A 147 1.05 0.83 -0.34
N SER A 148 0.55 1.63 0.60
CA SER A 148 -0.84 1.55 1.05
C SER A 148 -1.82 2.01 -0.03
N VAL A 149 -2.94 1.31 -0.09
CA VAL A 149 -4.21 1.83 -0.62
C VAL A 149 -5.27 1.84 0.45
N VAL A 150 -6.24 2.74 0.30
CA VAL A 150 -7.45 2.69 1.12
C VAL A 150 -8.27 1.49 0.67
N LEU A 151 -8.72 0.66 1.61
CA LEU A 151 -9.65 -0.44 1.38
C LEU A 151 -10.72 -0.45 2.48
N VAL A 152 -11.93 -0.07 2.11
CA VAL A 152 -13.13 -0.07 2.95
C VAL A 152 -14.29 -0.61 2.14
N ASP A 153 -15.37 -1.02 2.82
CA ASP A 153 -16.62 -1.29 2.13
C ASP A 153 -17.28 0.03 1.64
N LYS A 154 -18.24 -0.15 0.75
CA LYS A 154 -19.04 0.91 0.14
C LYS A 154 -19.78 1.77 1.16
N GLU A 155 -20.27 1.20 2.25
CA GLU A 155 -21.02 1.92 3.27
C GLU A 155 -20.11 2.96 3.94
N ILE A 156 -18.93 2.54 4.41
CA ILE A 156 -17.92 3.43 4.98
C ILE A 156 -17.43 4.44 3.95
N TYR A 157 -17.14 4.00 2.71
CA TYR A 157 -16.66 4.89 1.66
C TYR A 157 -17.63 6.04 1.35
N ASN A 158 -18.94 5.77 1.40
CA ASN A 158 -19.97 6.76 1.14
C ASN A 158 -20.43 7.51 2.41
N THR A 159 -19.93 7.14 3.59
CA THR A 159 -20.30 7.78 4.85
C THR A 159 -19.70 9.18 4.98
N THR A 160 -20.49 10.10 5.52
CA THR A 160 -20.01 11.42 5.97
C THR A 160 -19.71 11.36 7.46
N PRO A 161 -18.43 11.38 7.89
CA PRO A 161 -18.07 11.16 9.29
C PRO A 161 -18.51 12.30 10.23
N THR A 162 -18.79 13.50 9.71
CA THR A 162 -19.30 14.63 10.52
C THR A 162 -20.21 15.53 9.68
N PRO A 163 -21.40 15.93 10.17
CA PRO A 163 -22.26 16.88 9.48
C PRO A 163 -21.50 18.18 9.13
N GLY A 164 -21.50 18.55 7.85
CA GLY A 164 -20.79 19.74 7.36
C GLY A 164 -19.38 19.48 6.81
N LEU A 165 -18.87 18.24 6.89
CA LEU A 165 -17.64 17.82 6.21
C LEU A 165 -17.93 17.02 4.94
N PHE A 166 -16.91 16.88 4.10
CA PHE A 166 -16.95 15.99 2.94
C PHE A 166 -17.06 14.52 3.37
N SER A 167 -17.79 13.71 2.60
CA SER A 167 -17.72 12.25 2.75
C SER A 167 -16.33 11.72 2.37
N TYR A 168 -16.00 10.50 2.80
CA TYR A 168 -14.75 9.83 2.37
C TYR A 168 -14.63 9.81 0.85
N ARG A 169 -15.71 9.43 0.15
CA ARG A 169 -15.80 9.50 -1.31
C ARG A 169 -15.48 10.88 -1.87
N GLN A 170 -16.12 11.93 -1.35
CA GLN A 170 -15.91 13.29 -1.86
C GLN A 170 -14.46 13.71 -1.71
N ALA A 171 -13.83 13.46 -0.55
CA ALA A 171 -12.42 13.75 -0.35
C ALA A 171 -11.51 12.92 -1.28
N TYR A 172 -11.78 11.62 -1.37
CA TYR A 172 -10.96 10.68 -2.13
C TYR A 172 -11.00 10.92 -3.64
N GLN A 173 -12.14 11.37 -4.17
CA GLN A 173 -12.31 11.70 -5.59
C GLN A 173 -11.39 12.85 -6.08
N TYR A 174 -10.94 13.72 -5.18
CA TYR A 174 -9.95 14.76 -5.50
C TYR A 174 -8.50 14.26 -5.48
N SER A 175 -8.23 13.05 -4.99
CA SER A 175 -6.88 12.51 -4.98
C SER A 175 -6.39 12.20 -6.40
N SER A 176 -5.13 12.53 -6.70
CA SER A 176 -4.53 12.17 -7.99
C SER A 176 -4.51 10.66 -8.20
N PHE A 177 -4.32 9.88 -7.13
CA PHE A 177 -4.37 8.43 -7.20
C PHE A 177 -5.72 7.95 -7.74
N HIS A 178 -6.85 8.42 -7.18
CA HIS A 178 -8.18 8.12 -7.72
C HIS A 178 -8.30 8.57 -9.19
N GLN A 179 -7.87 9.78 -9.52
CA GLN A 179 -7.99 10.32 -10.88
C GLN A 179 -7.23 9.48 -11.93
N TYR A 180 -6.07 8.92 -11.56
CA TYR A 180 -5.29 8.07 -12.48
C TYR A 180 -5.77 6.62 -12.53
N THR A 181 -6.27 6.08 -11.41
CA THR A 181 -6.54 4.64 -11.26
C THR A 181 -8.01 4.28 -11.31
N GLY A 182 -8.91 5.21 -10.98
CA GLY A 182 -10.31 4.88 -10.74
C GLY A 182 -10.55 4.07 -9.47
N TRP A 183 -9.59 3.97 -8.54
CA TRP A 183 -9.70 3.12 -7.34
C TRP A 183 -10.96 3.37 -6.50
N GLY A 184 -11.47 4.61 -6.51
CA GLY A 184 -12.70 4.95 -5.80
C GLY A 184 -13.95 4.27 -6.36
N THR A 185 -13.94 3.84 -7.63
CA THR A 185 -15.01 3.03 -8.21
C THR A 185 -15.01 1.61 -7.62
N TRP A 186 -13.82 1.05 -7.36
CA TRP A 186 -13.71 -0.20 -6.63
C TRP A 186 -14.24 -0.04 -5.20
N LEU A 187 -13.89 1.03 -4.49
CA LEU A 187 -14.42 1.32 -3.15
C LEU A 187 -15.94 1.53 -3.13
N ASP A 188 -16.55 2.06 -4.20
CA ASP A 188 -18.00 2.21 -4.35
C ASP A 188 -18.72 0.91 -4.74
N THR A 189 -17.95 -0.17 -4.97
CA THR A 189 -18.43 -1.50 -5.37
C THR A 189 -18.21 -2.54 -4.27
N ASN A 190 -17.05 -2.51 -3.62
CA ASN A 190 -16.66 -3.44 -2.57
C ASN A 190 -17.66 -3.44 -1.41
N LEU A 191 -18.15 -4.63 -1.01
CA LEU A 191 -19.05 -4.79 0.13
C LEU A 191 -18.35 -5.35 1.36
N GLN A 192 -17.08 -5.77 1.25
CA GLN A 192 -16.34 -6.36 2.35
C GLN A 192 -15.47 -5.33 3.06
N TYR A 193 -15.77 -5.10 4.34
CA TYR A 193 -14.82 -4.43 5.24
C TYR A 193 -13.71 -5.42 5.60
N PRO A 194 -12.43 -5.09 5.45
CA PRO A 194 -11.36 -6.01 5.83
C PRO A 194 -11.38 -6.27 7.35
N THR A 195 -11.48 -7.54 7.74
CA THR A 195 -11.55 -7.95 9.16
C THR A 195 -10.31 -8.68 9.67
N GLY A 196 -9.40 -9.08 8.80
CA GLY A 196 -8.17 -9.80 9.15
C GLY A 196 -6.93 -8.90 9.17
N ASN A 197 -5.90 -9.37 9.89
CA ASN A 197 -4.52 -8.98 9.68
C ASN A 197 -3.68 -10.28 9.72
N PRO A 198 -3.15 -10.77 8.58
CA PRO A 198 -2.46 -12.06 8.50
C PRO A 198 -1.21 -12.13 9.40
N CYS A 199 -0.68 -10.98 9.83
CA CYS A 199 0.51 -10.91 10.68
C CYS A 199 0.19 -10.87 12.19
N GLY A 200 -1.06 -11.15 12.58
CA GLY A 200 -1.42 -11.38 13.98
C GLY A 200 -1.32 -10.16 14.90
N GLN A 201 -1.22 -8.96 14.33
CA GLN A 201 -1.31 -7.72 15.09
C GLN A 201 -2.78 -7.55 15.51
N SER A 202 -3.11 -7.99 16.72
CA SER A 202 -4.43 -7.80 17.32
C SER A 202 -4.64 -6.33 17.69
N PHE A 203 -5.87 -5.86 17.46
CA PHE A 203 -6.38 -4.57 17.92
C PHE A 203 -6.43 -4.49 19.45
#